data_AF-A0A5C8K2L8-F1
#
_entry.id   AF-A0A5C8K2L8-F1
#
_cell.length_a   1.000
_cell.length_b   1.000
_cell.length_c   1.000
_cell.angle_alpha   90.00
_cell.angle_beta   90.00
_cell.angle_gamma   90.00
#
_symmetry.space_group_name_H-M   'P 1'
#
loop_
_entity.id
_entity.type
_entity.pdbx_description
1 polymer ?
#
loop_
_entity_poly.entity_id
_entity_poly.type
_entity_poly.pdbx_seq_one_letter_code
_entity_poly.pdbx_strand_id
1 'polypeptide(L)' 'MTHDRAVVAARPVFAGWRIMRSDAGRFWATRERPFPRAVEDAGAHRTVDADDLVGLCQVIAEQESIAEQKCRIVRTTR' A
#
# COMPACT_ATOMS: atom_id res chain seq x y z
N MET A 1 -7.91 -11.91 -32.21
CA MET A 1 -7.92 -11.17 -30.93
C MET A 1 -6.76 -11.69 -30.07
N THR A 2 -5.54 -11.44 -30.54
CA THR A 2 -4.32 -11.78 -29.79
C THR A 2 -4.17 -10.70 -28.74
N HIS A 3 -4.18 -11.08 -27.46
CA HIS A 3 -3.88 -10.14 -26.39
C HIS A 3 -2.42 -9.76 -26.53
N ASP A 4 -2.23 -8.62 -27.20
CA ASP A 4 -0.98 -7.92 -27.31
C ASP A 4 -0.37 -7.83 -25.91
N ARG A 5 0.84 -8.36 -25.78
CA ARG A 5 1.62 -8.42 -24.55
C ARG A 5 2.03 -6.99 -24.22
N ALA A 6 1.08 -6.21 -23.72
CA ALA A 6 1.26 -4.83 -23.34
C ALA A 6 2.19 -4.79 -22.14
N VAL A 7 3.44 -4.45 -22.43
CA VAL A 7 4.43 -3.81 -21.56
C VAL A 7 4.06 -3.95 -20.08
N VAL A 8 4.64 -4.96 -19.43
CA VAL A 8 4.76 -4.98 -17.97
C VAL A 8 5.74 -3.86 -17.62
N ALA A 9 5.32 -2.60 -17.81
CA ALA A 9 6.03 -1.46 -17.28
C ALA A 9 6.14 -1.79 -15.81
N ALA A 10 7.36 -2.00 -15.31
CA ALA A 10 7.58 -2.33 -13.91
C ALA A 10 6.93 -1.21 -13.11
N ARG A 11 5.71 -1.47 -12.64
CA ARG A 11 4.89 -0.50 -11.95
C ARG A 11 5.71 -0.19 -10.71
N PRO A 12 6.06 1.07 -10.44
CA PRO A 12 6.96 1.39 -9.34
C PRO A 12 6.35 0.79 -8.07
N VAL A 13 7.04 -0.22 -7.54
CA VAL A 13 6.69 -0.86 -6.27
C VAL A 13 7.49 -0.10 -5.22
N PHE A 14 6.81 0.70 -4.42
CA PHE A 14 7.43 1.43 -3.33
C PHE A 14 7.15 0.69 -2.03
N ALA A 15 8.17 0.18 -1.35
CA ALA A 15 8.01 -0.53 -0.06
C ALA A 15 6.99 -1.70 -0.08
N GLY A 16 6.82 -2.40 -1.21
CA GLY A 16 5.82 -3.47 -1.37
C GLY A 16 4.39 -2.98 -1.69
N TRP A 17 4.24 -1.68 -1.92
CA TRP A 17 3.02 -1.04 -2.41
C TRP A 17 3.07 -0.85 -3.90
N ARG A 18 2.00 -1.28 -4.55
CA ARG A 18 1.81 -1.14 -5.97
C ARG A 18 0.97 0.10 -6.24
N ILE A 19 1.61 1.13 -6.78
CA ILE A 19 0.98 2.42 -7.09
C ILE A 19 0.23 2.33 -8.43
N MET A 20 -0.92 3.01 -8.50
CA MET A 20 -1.82 3.15 -9.64
C MET A 20 -2.24 4.60 -9.73
N ARG A 21 -2.41 5.03 -10.98
CA ARG A 21 -3.03 6.31 -11.29
C ARG A 21 -4.29 6.02 -12.07
N SER A 22 -5.40 6.60 -11.63
CA SER A 22 -6.64 6.62 -12.39
C SER A 22 -6.55 7.71 -13.46
N ASP A 23 -7.24 7.51 -14.58
CA ASP A 23 -7.36 8.49 -15.66
C ASP A 23 -7.99 9.81 -15.20
N ALA A 24 -8.75 9.78 -14.10
CA ALA A 24 -9.30 10.97 -13.43
C ALA A 24 -8.26 11.78 -12.63
N GLY A 25 -6.98 11.40 -12.67
CA GLY A 25 -5.89 12.07 -11.96
C GLY A 25 -5.64 11.57 -10.54
N ARG A 26 -6.54 10.79 -9.96
CA ARG A 26 -6.38 10.22 -8.61
C ARG A 26 -5.32 9.13 -8.56
N PHE A 27 -4.56 9.10 -7.48
CA PHE A 27 -3.60 8.05 -7.20
C PHE A 27 -4.17 7.07 -6.17
N TRP A 28 -3.83 5.80 -6.32
CA TRP A 28 -4.14 4.81 -5.31
C TRP A 28 -3.03 3.78 -5.26
N ALA A 29 -2.79 3.23 -4.08
CA ALA A 29 -1.78 2.22 -3.85
C ALA A 29 -2.42 1.03 -3.16
N THR A 30 -2.06 -0.15 -3.63
CA THR A 30 -2.44 -1.40 -3.00
C THR A 30 -1.20 -2.18 -2.63
N ARG A 31 -1.13 -2.63 -1.39
CA ARG A 31 -0.03 -3.45 -0.90
C ARG A 31 -0.10 -4.85 -1.51
N GLU A 32 1.03 -5.37 -2.00
CA GLU A 32 1.09 -6.72 -2.58
C GLU A 32 1.07 -7.82 -1.51
N ARG A 33 1.59 -7.52 -0.32
CA ARG A 33 1.58 -8.44 0.82
C ARG A 33 0.54 -7.98 1.85
N PRO A 34 -0.37 -8.86 2.28
CA PRO A 34 -1.35 -8.52 3.31
C PRO A 34 -0.65 -8.12 4.61
N PHE A 35 -1.29 -7.24 5.37
CA PHE A 35 -0.85 -6.94 6.72
C PHE A 35 -1.10 -8.15 7.64
N PRO A 36 -0.33 -8.32 8.73
CA PRO A 36 -0.69 -9.26 9.78
C PRO A 36 -2.08 -8.93 10.32
N ARG A 37 -2.87 -9.94 10.69
CA ARG A 37 -4.26 -9.74 11.14
C ARG A 37 -4.40 -8.76 12.32
N ALA A 38 -3.42 -8.71 13.22
CA ALA A 38 -3.37 -7.75 14.33
C ALA A 38 -3.22 -6.28 13.89
N VAL A 39 -2.67 -6.05 12.70
CA VAL A 39 -2.49 -4.73 12.08
C VAL A 39 -3.75 -4.34 11.31
N GLU A 40 -4.37 -5.28 10.60
CA GLU A 40 -5.68 -5.06 9.96
C GLU A 40 -6.77 -4.75 11.00
N ASP A 41 -6.79 -5.45 12.13
CA ASP A 41 -7.71 -5.20 13.26
C ASP A 41 -7.50 -3.82 13.89
N ALA A 42 -6.26 -3.29 13.84
CA ALA A 42 -5.94 -1.95 14.29
C ALA A 42 -6.40 -0.84 13.32
N GLY A 43 -7.02 -1.20 12.19
CA GLY A 43 -7.51 -0.26 11.19
C GLY A 43 -6.54 0.02 10.05
N ALA A 44 -5.47 -0.77 9.88
CA ALA A 44 -4.58 -0.59 8.74
C ALA A 44 -5.26 -1.03 7.44
N HIS A 45 -5.31 -0.14 6.46
CA HIS A 45 -5.90 -0.39 5.16
C HIS A 45 -4.84 -0.87 4.17
N ARG A 46 -5.13 -1.99 3.49
CA ARG A 46 -4.27 -2.55 2.43
C ARG A 46 -4.31 -1.80 1.10
N THR A 47 -5.31 -0.94 0.94
CA THR A 47 -5.55 -0.13 -0.25
C THR A 47 -5.87 1.27 0.22
N VAL A 48 -5.15 2.25 -0.32
CA VAL A 48 -5.27 3.66 0.04
C VAL A 48 -5.33 4.48 -1.25
N ASP A 49 -6.12 5.55 -1.25
CA ASP A 49 -6.20 6.50 -2.34
C ASP A 49 -5.85 7.92 -1.86
N ALA A 50 -5.38 8.73 -2.79
CA ALA A 50 -5.05 10.13 -2.57
C ALA A 50 -5.13 10.89 -3.90
N ASP A 51 -5.37 12.20 -3.83
CA ASP A 51 -5.43 13.04 -5.02
C ASP A 51 -4.03 13.31 -5.62
N ASP A 52 -2.96 13.24 -4.82
CA ASP A 52 -1.57 13.49 -5.21
C ASP A 52 -0.61 12.41 -4.70
N LEU A 53 0.55 12.27 -5.37
CA LEU A 53 1.63 11.35 -4.94
C LEU A 53 2.14 11.65 -3.54
N VAL A 54 2.18 12.93 -3.14
CA VAL A 54 2.62 13.33 -1.79
C VAL A 54 1.64 12.82 -0.74
N GLY A 55 0.34 13.05 -0.95
CA GLY A 55 -0.70 12.52 -0.06
C GLY A 55 -0.68 11.00 -0.03
N LEU A 56 -0.48 10.35 -1.17
CA LEU A 56 -0.36 8.89 -1.25
C LEU A 56 0.80 8.37 -0.39
N CYS A 57 1.97 8.99 -0.48
CA CYS A 57 3.14 8.63 0.34
C CYS A 57 2.88 8.85 1.84
N GLN A 58 2.19 9.92 2.22
CA GLN A 58 1.82 10.17 3.62
C GLN A 58 0.88 9.10 4.15
N VAL A 59 -0.17 8.75 3.40
CA VAL A 59 -1.13 7.73 3.81
C VAL A 59 -0.45 6.35 3.89
N ILE A 60 0.41 6.00 2.92
CA ILE A 60 1.21 4.75 2.96
C ILE A 60 2.10 4.72 4.21
N ALA A 61 2.79 5.82 4.52
CA ALA A 61 3.66 5.91 5.69
C ALA A 61 2.87 5.76 7.00
N GLU A 62 1.64 6.27 7.06
CA GLU A 62 0.74 6.07 8.20
C GLU A 62 0.34 4.61 8.36
N GLN A 63 -0.04 3.92 7.27
CA GLN A 63 -0.37 2.48 7.32
C GLN A 63 0.83 1.63 7.76
N GLU A 64 2.03 1.91 7.24
CA GLU A 64 3.24 1.21 7.68
C GLU A 64 3.63 1.56 9.12
N SER A 65 3.41 2.79 9.58
CA SER A 65 3.65 3.17 10.99
C SER A 65 2.75 2.41 11.95
N ILE A 66 1.46 2.26 11.61
CA ILE A 66 0.52 1.41 12.38
C ILE A 66 1.02 -0.04 12.41
N ALA A 67 1.48 -0.55 11.27
CA ALA A 67 2.03 -1.89 11.15
C ALA A 67 3.29 -2.10 12.00
N GLU A 68 4.23 -1.15 11.95
CA GLU A 68 5.47 -1.17 12.73
C GLU A 68 5.21 -1.09 14.23
N GLN A 69 4.33 -0.17 14.65
CA GLN A 69 4.01 0.03 16.06
C GLN A 69 3.34 -1.21 16.65
N LYS A 70 2.41 -1.85 15.93
CA LYS A 70 1.80 -3.10 16.37
C LYS A 70 2.75 -4.29 16.30
N CYS A 71 3.58 -4.39 15.26
CA CYS A 71 4.61 -5.44 15.19
C CYS A 71 5.60 -5.35 16.37
N ARG A 72 5.91 -4.13 16.82
CA ARG A 72 6.77 -3.89 18.00
C ARG A 72 6.10 -4.35 19.30
N ILE A 73 4.82 -4.03 19.51
CA ILE A 73 4.07 -4.44 20.72
C ILE A 73 3.95 -5.97 20.80
N VAL A 74 3.65 -6.64 19.68
CA VAL A 74 3.59 -8.12 19.63
C VAL A 74 4.93 -8.76 20.00
N ARG A 75 6.05 -8.13 19.68
CA ARG A 75 7.39 -8.66 19.99
C ARG A 75 7.84 -8.43 21.42
N THR A 76 7.37 -7.38 22.08
CA THR A 76 7.81 -7.04 23.45
C THR A 76 7.02 -7.76 24.53
N THR A 77 5.90 -8.39 24.18
CA THR A 77 5.00 -9.06 25.14
C THR A 77 5.30 -10.57 25.23
N ARG A 78 6.58 -10.94 25.26
CA ARG A 78 7.03 -12.34 25.39
C ARG A 78 7.88 -12.53 26.63
#